data_AF-A0A4D7H423-F1
#
_entry.id   AF-A0A4D7H423-F1
#
_cell.length_a   1.000
_cell.length_b   1.000
_cell.length_c   1.000
_cell.angle_alpha   90.00
_cell.angle_beta   90.00
_cell.angle_gamma   90.00
#
_symmetry.space_group_name_H-M   'P 1'
#
loop_
_entity.id
_entity.type
_entity.pdbx_description
1 polymer ?
#
loop_
_entity_poly.entity_id
_entity_poly.type
_entity_poly.pdbx_seq_one_letter_code
_entity_poly.pdbx_strand_id
1 'polypeptide(L)'
;MAVSDQDTTSRVIDLVPDIRIVDITQYRGGDRISDLSKLAVTVENIGTAPTWVYDITYRDAPNAATNDELIDGAGIPYISIPQEPDDLILLPDDQRTYVGTRSPLLLRNQRGQTCNGHSELTVVVGTASGDSLEQHIEATLGGDVHSVGLTDEYVCSDVSTQPAKSSDSDV
;
A
#
# COMPACT_ATOMS: atom_id res chain seq x y z
N MET A 1 7.60 36.81 45.73
CA MET A 1 7.39 35.45 45.21
C MET A 1 8.35 35.29 44.04
N ALA A 2 9.30 34.37 44.14
CA ALA A 2 10.26 34.09 43.06
C ALA A 2 9.72 32.95 42.21
N VAL A 3 9.71 33.13 40.89
CA VAL A 3 9.41 32.06 39.92
C VAL A 3 10.69 31.23 39.80
N SER A 4 10.62 29.93 40.09
CA SER A 4 11.74 29.01 39.85
C SER A 4 11.91 28.84 38.34
N ASP A 5 13.10 29.18 37.82
CA ASP A 5 13.52 28.82 36.47
C ASP A 5 13.36 27.31 36.30
N GLN A 6 12.41 26.91 35.47
CA GLN A 6 12.31 25.54 35.02
C GLN A 6 13.41 25.36 33.96
N ASP A 7 14.44 24.58 34.30
CA ASP A 7 15.51 24.19 33.38
C ASP A 7 14.89 23.62 32.09
N THR A 8 14.90 24.45 31.05
CA THR A 8 14.42 24.06 29.73
C THR A 8 15.59 23.41 29.00
N THR A 9 15.61 22.08 28.96
CA THR A 9 16.59 21.34 28.16
C THR A 9 16.14 21.36 26.70
N SER A 10 16.82 22.18 25.88
CA SER A 10 16.65 22.16 24.42
C SER A 10 17.60 21.14 23.80
N ARG A 11 17.11 20.30 22.88
CA ARG A 11 17.91 19.38 22.07
C ARG A 11 17.62 19.67 20.60
N VAL A 12 18.67 19.71 19.79
CA VAL A 12 18.55 19.78 18.33
C VAL A 12 18.21 18.38 17.82
N ILE A 13 17.17 18.29 17.00
CA ILE A 13 16.74 17.05 16.33
C ILE A 13 16.68 17.37 14.84
N ASP A 14 17.35 16.54 14.04
CA ASP A 14 17.24 16.61 12.58
C ASP A 14 15.91 16.00 12.16
N LEU A 15 15.14 16.72 11.34
CA LEU A 15 13.85 16.30 10.83
C LEU A 15 14.04 15.55 9.51
N VAL A 16 14.03 14.22 9.58
CA VAL A 16 14.22 13.33 8.42
C VAL A 16 13.10 12.30 8.41
N PRO A 17 12.24 12.27 7.38
CA PRO A 17 11.28 11.19 7.21
C PRO A 17 11.99 9.90 6.82
N ASP A 18 11.54 8.78 7.38
CA ASP A 18 12.02 7.45 7.02
C ASP A 18 10.85 6.48 7.18
N ILE A 19 10.43 5.85 6.09
CA ILE A 19 9.24 5.01 6.07
C ILE A 19 9.52 3.65 5.47
N ARG A 20 8.76 2.65 5.93
CA ARG A 20 8.84 1.28 5.42
C ARG A 20 7.46 0.65 5.30
N ILE A 21 7.32 -0.27 4.34
CA ILE A 21 6.15 -1.13 4.24
C ILE A 21 6.30 -2.24 5.28
N VAL A 22 5.30 -2.40 6.13
CA VAL A 22 5.31 -3.40 7.22
C VAL A 22 4.28 -4.50 7.04
N ASP A 23 3.23 -4.23 6.28
CA ASP A 23 2.24 -5.25 5.92
C ASP A 23 1.58 -4.90 4.58
N ILE A 24 1.19 -5.94 3.84
CA ILE A 24 0.35 -5.81 2.65
C ILE A 24 -0.68 -6.92 2.75
N THR A 25 -1.97 -6.58 2.68
CA THR A 25 -3.07 -7.54 2.72
C THR A 25 -4.10 -7.24 1.66
N GLN A 26 -4.98 -8.20 1.38
CA GLN A 26 -6.20 -7.90 0.63
C GLN A 26 -7.04 -6.85 1.36
N TYR A 27 -7.58 -5.87 0.63
CA TYR A 27 -8.48 -4.89 1.21
C TYR A 27 -9.90 -5.47 1.33
N ARG A 28 -10.39 -5.57 2.57
CA ARG A 28 -11.73 -6.11 2.90
C ARG A 28 -12.68 -5.10 3.54
N GLY A 29 -12.24 -3.85 3.70
CA GLY A 29 -13.02 -2.79 4.33
C GLY A 29 -13.94 -2.00 3.38
N GLY A 30 -13.99 -2.37 2.10
CA GLY A 30 -14.80 -1.68 1.08
C GLY A 30 -16.26 -2.12 1.05
N ASP A 31 -17.12 -1.24 0.54
CA ASP A 31 -18.56 -1.49 0.44
C ASP A 31 -18.96 -2.34 -0.78
N ARG A 32 -18.04 -2.54 -1.73
CA ARG A 32 -18.30 -3.27 -2.98
C ARG A 32 -17.48 -4.54 -3.02
N ILE A 33 -18.05 -5.61 -3.58
CA ILE A 33 -17.31 -6.85 -3.84
C ILE A 33 -16.06 -6.61 -4.71
N SER A 34 -16.10 -5.63 -5.62
CA SER A 34 -14.95 -5.23 -6.41
C SER A 34 -13.77 -4.72 -5.57
N ASP A 35 -13.97 -4.24 -4.34
CA ASP A 35 -12.88 -3.77 -3.49
C ASP A 35 -11.96 -4.91 -3.02
N LEU A 36 -12.41 -6.17 -3.09
CA LEU A 36 -11.57 -7.36 -2.87
C LEU A 36 -10.43 -7.49 -3.90
N SER A 37 -10.48 -6.74 -5.00
CA SER A 37 -9.39 -6.65 -5.98
C SER A 37 -8.26 -5.70 -5.56
N LYS A 38 -8.43 -4.96 -4.46
CA LYS A 38 -7.47 -3.96 -3.97
C LYS A 38 -6.57 -4.54 -2.88
N LEU A 39 -5.42 -3.89 -2.70
CA LEU A 39 -4.50 -4.16 -1.60
C LEU A 39 -4.56 -3.02 -0.59
N ALA A 40 -4.51 -3.39 0.68
CA ALA A 40 -4.26 -2.51 1.81
C ALA A 40 -2.77 -2.59 2.15
N VAL A 41 -2.09 -1.46 2.14
CA VAL A 41 -0.64 -1.35 2.36
C VAL A 41 -0.43 -0.60 3.66
N THR A 42 0.17 -1.24 4.64
CA THR A 42 0.49 -0.61 5.92
C THR A 42 1.92 -0.12 5.91
N VAL A 43 2.08 1.16 6.21
CA VAL A 43 3.35 1.88 6.22
C VAL A 43 3.61 2.42 7.62
N GLU A 44 4.85 2.34 8.07
CA GLU A 44 5.32 2.86 9.35
C GLU A 44 6.37 3.95 9.09
N ASN A 45 6.30 5.06 9.85
CA ASN A 45 7.32 6.10 9.86
C ASN A 45 8.24 5.91 11.05
N ILE A 46 9.44 5.40 10.77
CA ILE A 46 10.52 5.20 11.73
C ILE A 46 11.47 6.41 11.79
N GLY A 47 11.19 7.45 11.00
CA GLY A 47 11.93 8.70 10.96
C GLY A 47 11.48 9.70 12.02
N THR A 48 12.07 10.89 11.96
CA THR A 48 11.88 11.98 12.93
C THR A 48 11.01 13.11 12.40
N ALA A 49 10.65 13.07 11.11
CA ALA A 49 9.78 14.06 10.47
C ALA A 49 8.51 13.41 9.88
N PRO A 50 7.40 14.16 9.82
CA PRO A 50 6.19 13.69 9.17
C PRO A 50 6.36 13.57 7.65
N THR A 51 5.59 12.66 7.05
CA THR A 51 5.49 12.50 5.60
C THR A 51 4.09 12.00 5.23
N TRP A 52 3.85 11.67 3.97
CA TRP A 52 2.61 11.02 3.52
C TRP A 52 2.86 10.15 2.30
N VAL A 53 1.98 9.17 2.12
CA VAL A 53 1.84 8.39 0.89
C VAL A 53 0.94 9.18 -0.06
N TYR A 54 1.42 9.44 -1.27
CA TYR A 54 0.63 10.15 -2.29
C TYR A 54 0.07 9.22 -3.37
N ASP A 55 0.64 8.04 -3.60
CA ASP A 55 0.16 7.11 -4.61
C ASP A 55 0.61 5.69 -4.29
N ILE A 56 -0.16 4.71 -4.75
CA ILE A 56 0.18 3.28 -4.70
C ILE A 56 -0.07 2.70 -6.10
N THR A 57 1.02 2.29 -6.74
CA THR A 57 1.01 1.61 -8.03
C THR A 57 1.57 0.21 -7.92
N TYR A 58 1.53 -0.52 -9.03
CA TYR A 58 1.91 -1.91 -9.10
C TYR A 58 2.78 -2.18 -10.33
N ARG A 59 3.55 -3.25 -10.27
CA ARG A 59 4.19 -3.87 -11.43
C ARG A 59 3.91 -5.36 -11.43
N ASP A 60 3.80 -5.91 -12.63
CA ASP A 60 3.54 -7.34 -12.85
C ASP A 60 2.23 -7.84 -12.21
N ALA A 61 1.29 -6.94 -11.90
CA ALA A 61 0.00 -7.32 -11.35
C ALA A 61 -0.85 -8.08 -12.40
N PRO A 62 -1.70 -9.03 -11.96
CA PRO A 62 -2.64 -9.73 -12.83
C PRO A 62 -3.52 -8.79 -13.66
N ASN A 63 -3.95 -7.68 -13.05
CA ASN A 63 -4.61 -6.63 -13.78
C ASN A 63 -3.58 -5.71 -14.45
N ALA A 64 -3.25 -6.01 -15.72
CA ALA A 64 -2.28 -5.24 -16.48
C ALA A 64 -2.61 -3.73 -16.59
N ALA A 65 -3.88 -3.34 -16.47
CA ALA A 65 -4.28 -1.93 -16.46
C ALA A 65 -3.86 -1.16 -15.19
N THR A 66 -3.24 -1.83 -14.22
CA THR A 66 -2.74 -1.22 -12.98
C THR A 66 -1.21 -1.17 -12.91
N ASN A 67 -0.53 -1.68 -13.95
CA ASN A 67 0.92 -1.70 -14.07
C ASN A 67 1.42 -0.37 -14.64
N ASP A 68 1.28 0.70 -13.85
CA ASP A 68 1.62 2.06 -14.23
C ASP A 68 2.77 2.60 -13.37
N GLU A 69 3.37 3.70 -13.82
CA GLU A 69 4.27 4.49 -12.99
C GLU A 69 3.50 5.27 -11.90
N LEU A 70 4.23 5.74 -10.89
CA LEU A 70 3.70 6.66 -9.90
C LEU A 70 3.29 7.96 -10.61
N ILE A 71 2.22 8.59 -10.14
CA ILE A 71 1.82 9.89 -10.68
C ILE A 71 2.89 10.97 -10.41
N ASP A 72 3.06 11.89 -11.35
CA ASP A 72 3.92 13.04 -11.16
C ASP A 72 3.29 14.03 -10.17
N GLY A 73 3.99 14.30 -9.07
CA GLY A 73 3.67 15.36 -8.12
C GLY A 73 2.94 14.89 -6.86
N ALA A 74 3.66 14.85 -5.74
CA ALA A 74 3.16 14.46 -4.42
C ALA A 74 2.14 15.43 -3.77
N GLY A 75 1.73 16.48 -4.48
CA GLY A 75 0.90 17.57 -3.93
C GLY A 75 -0.57 17.22 -3.73
N ILE A 76 -1.10 16.24 -4.47
CA ILE A 76 -2.48 15.75 -4.29
C ILE A 76 -2.45 14.23 -4.20
N PRO A 77 -2.72 13.65 -3.03
CA PRO A 77 -2.76 12.21 -2.86
C PRO A 77 -3.83 11.55 -3.73
N TYR A 78 -3.42 10.52 -4.47
CA TYR A 78 -4.22 9.67 -5.33
C TYR A 78 -4.44 8.29 -4.69
N ILE A 79 -5.12 8.30 -3.55
CA ILE A 79 -5.41 7.10 -2.77
C ILE A 79 -6.90 7.04 -2.40
N SER A 80 -7.41 5.83 -2.16
CA SER A 80 -8.80 5.59 -1.75
C SER A 80 -8.98 5.74 -0.24
N ILE A 81 -7.99 5.32 0.55
CA ILE A 81 -7.99 5.34 2.02
C ILE A 81 -6.62 5.82 2.49
N PRO A 82 -6.58 6.68 3.52
CA PRO A 82 -7.72 7.37 4.14
C PRO A 82 -8.32 8.47 3.25
N GLN A 83 -9.54 8.93 3.58
CA GLN A 83 -10.24 9.98 2.82
C GLN A 83 -10.07 11.37 3.43
N GLU A 84 -9.87 11.46 4.74
CA GLU A 84 -9.66 12.73 5.43
C GLU A 84 -8.21 13.20 5.24
N PRO A 85 -7.96 14.46 4.85
CA PRO A 85 -6.61 14.96 4.60
C PRO A 85 -5.66 14.83 5.80
N ASP A 86 -6.16 15.07 7.02
CA ASP A 86 -5.35 14.95 8.24
C ASP A 86 -4.91 13.49 8.48
N ASP A 87 -5.72 12.53 8.02
CA ASP A 87 -5.39 11.12 8.10
C ASP A 87 -4.38 10.69 7.02
N LEU A 88 -4.02 11.55 6.06
CA LEU A 88 -2.98 11.23 5.08
C LEU A 88 -1.57 11.36 5.67
N ILE A 89 -1.42 12.25 6.65
CA ILE A 89 -0.14 12.57 7.28
C ILE A 89 0.27 11.45 8.22
N LEU A 90 1.45 10.88 7.96
CA LEU A 90 2.10 9.88 8.79
C LEU A 90 3.14 10.55 9.69
N LEU A 91 2.82 10.62 10.98
CA LEU A 91 3.70 11.21 12.00
C LEU A 91 4.85 10.26 12.35
N PRO A 92 5.95 10.76 12.95
CA PRO A 92 6.99 9.91 13.53
C PRO A 92 6.42 8.87 14.50
N ASP A 93 6.96 7.66 14.46
CA ASP A 93 6.54 6.50 15.26
C ASP A 93 5.07 6.06 15.04
N ASP A 94 4.42 6.53 13.97
CA ASP A 94 3.06 6.15 13.60
C ASP A 94 3.03 5.11 12.49
N GLN A 95 1.95 4.34 12.45
CA GLN A 95 1.67 3.32 11.45
C GLN A 95 0.29 3.54 10.86
N ARG A 96 0.18 3.48 9.53
CA ARG A 96 -1.09 3.71 8.85
C ARG A 96 -1.28 2.81 7.65
N THR A 97 -2.53 2.42 7.44
CA THR A 97 -2.96 1.64 6.29
C THR A 97 -3.51 2.55 5.21
N TYR A 98 -2.95 2.38 4.02
CA TYR A 98 -3.33 3.09 2.81
C TYR A 98 -3.90 2.11 1.79
N VAL A 99 -4.87 2.56 1.00
CA VAL A 99 -5.46 1.75 -0.08
C VAL A 99 -5.37 2.58 -1.35
N GLY A 100 -4.70 2.05 -2.38
CA GLY A 100 -4.63 2.69 -3.69
C GLY A 100 -5.99 2.79 -4.38
N THR A 101 -6.06 3.56 -5.45
CA THR A 101 -7.26 3.66 -6.31
C THR A 101 -7.37 2.49 -7.28
N ARG A 102 -6.23 1.87 -7.61
CA ARG A 102 -6.07 0.78 -8.57
C ARG A 102 -6.42 -0.60 -7.97
N SER A 103 -6.79 -1.54 -8.84
CA SER A 103 -7.29 -2.89 -8.52
C SER A 103 -6.37 -3.99 -9.06
N PRO A 104 -5.20 -4.23 -8.43
CA PRO A 104 -4.17 -5.14 -8.97
C PRO A 104 -4.64 -6.60 -9.05
N LEU A 105 -5.53 -7.03 -8.14
CA LEU A 105 -6.04 -8.40 -8.06
C LEU A 105 -7.36 -8.59 -8.81
N LEU A 106 -7.70 -7.69 -9.74
CA LEU A 106 -8.83 -7.88 -10.64
C LEU A 106 -8.44 -8.86 -11.74
N LEU A 107 -9.06 -10.02 -11.76
CA LEU A 107 -8.73 -11.10 -12.68
C LEU A 107 -9.67 -11.08 -13.90
N ARG A 108 -9.16 -11.53 -15.04
CA ARG A 108 -9.91 -11.68 -16.29
C ARG A 108 -9.71 -13.09 -16.83
N ASN A 109 -10.77 -13.72 -17.36
CA ASN A 109 -10.81 -14.87 -18.31
C ASN A 109 -12.04 -15.78 -18.08
N GLN A 110 -12.92 -15.89 -19.08
CA GLN A 110 -14.28 -16.47 -19.00
C GLN A 110 -14.40 -18.00 -18.84
N ARG A 111 -13.35 -18.80 -19.08
CA ARG A 111 -13.53 -20.26 -19.25
C ARG A 111 -13.02 -21.13 -18.10
N GLY A 112 -12.42 -20.53 -17.07
CA GLY A 112 -11.82 -21.27 -15.96
C GLY A 112 -11.62 -20.41 -14.72
N GLN A 113 -12.61 -19.57 -14.39
CA GLN A 113 -12.58 -18.73 -13.19
C GLN A 113 -12.32 -19.63 -11.98
N THR A 114 -11.17 -19.44 -11.35
CA THR A 114 -10.76 -20.23 -10.20
C THR A 114 -9.97 -19.34 -9.25
N CYS A 115 -10.17 -19.58 -7.96
CA CYS A 115 -9.37 -18.98 -6.89
C CYS A 115 -8.48 -20.06 -6.30
N ASN A 116 -7.58 -20.60 -7.14
CA ASN A 116 -6.59 -21.61 -6.77
C ASN A 116 -5.28 -21.38 -7.54
N GLY A 117 -4.55 -20.33 -7.16
CA GLY A 117 -3.31 -19.98 -7.84
C GLY A 117 -2.44 -19.05 -7.01
N HIS A 118 -1.32 -18.64 -7.61
CA HIS A 118 -0.45 -17.62 -7.07
C HIS A 118 -0.16 -16.57 -8.13
N SER A 119 0.12 -15.35 -7.70
CA SER A 119 0.63 -14.28 -8.55
C SER A 119 1.73 -13.55 -7.81
N GLU A 120 2.84 -13.32 -8.48
CA GLU A 120 3.86 -12.41 -8.01
C GLU A 120 3.57 -11.02 -8.56
N LEU A 121 3.79 -9.98 -7.74
CA LEU A 121 3.67 -8.59 -8.15
C LEU A 121 4.55 -7.72 -7.26
N THR A 122 4.84 -6.52 -7.72
CA THR A 122 5.54 -5.51 -6.91
C THR A 122 4.58 -4.38 -6.57
N VAL A 123 4.48 -4.06 -5.28
CA VAL A 123 3.76 -2.88 -4.79
C VAL A 123 4.76 -1.74 -4.70
N VAL A 124 4.41 -0.60 -5.29
CA VAL A 124 5.24 0.60 -5.35
C VAL A 124 4.48 1.74 -4.68
N VAL A 125 5.04 2.31 -3.62
CA VAL A 125 4.43 3.35 -2.80
C VAL A 125 5.19 4.66 -3.02
N GLY A 126 4.49 5.65 -3.55
CA GLY A 126 5.02 7.00 -3.72
C GLY A 126 4.95 7.78 -2.42
N THR A 127 6.08 8.38 -2.02
CA THR A 127 6.21 9.14 -0.77
C THR A 127 6.56 10.60 -1.06
N ALA A 128 6.05 11.51 -0.24
CA ALA A 128 6.36 12.94 -0.38
C ALA A 128 7.82 13.29 -0.07
N SER A 129 8.53 12.41 0.64
CA SER A 129 9.95 12.53 0.96
C SER A 129 10.89 12.35 -0.24
N GLY A 130 10.39 11.88 -1.38
CA GLY A 130 11.12 11.83 -2.65
C GLY A 130 11.41 10.41 -3.14
N ASP A 131 11.74 9.48 -2.24
CA ASP A 131 11.96 8.08 -2.61
C ASP A 131 10.65 7.28 -2.64
N SER A 132 10.57 6.31 -3.54
CA SER A 132 9.49 5.31 -3.55
C SER A 132 9.87 4.09 -2.72
N LEU A 133 8.90 3.53 -1.99
CA LEU A 133 9.07 2.22 -1.37
C LEU A 133 8.60 1.14 -2.33
N GLU A 134 9.32 0.03 -2.38
CA GLU A 134 8.95 -1.11 -3.21
C GLU A 134 8.96 -2.38 -2.40
N GLN A 135 7.92 -3.19 -2.55
CA GLN A 135 7.84 -4.51 -1.92
C GLN A 135 7.35 -5.53 -2.94
N HIS A 136 8.22 -6.49 -3.25
CA HIS A 136 7.85 -7.65 -4.04
C HIS A 136 7.08 -8.63 -3.16
N ILE A 137 5.92 -9.09 -3.64
CA ILE A 137 5.01 -9.98 -2.91
C ILE A 137 4.56 -11.14 -3.79
N GLU A 138 4.28 -12.26 -3.13
CA GLU A 138 3.51 -13.37 -3.69
C GLU A 138 2.10 -13.34 -3.08
N ALA A 139 1.08 -13.27 -3.95
CA ALA A 139 -0.32 -13.32 -3.60
C ALA A 139 -0.87 -14.73 -3.89
N THR A 140 -1.36 -15.42 -2.87
CA THR A 140 -2.05 -16.70 -3.01
C THR A 140 -3.55 -16.48 -3.12
N LEU A 141 -4.15 -16.92 -4.24
CA LEU A 141 -5.56 -16.78 -4.54
C LEU A 141 -6.35 -17.96 -3.95
N GLY A 142 -7.37 -17.64 -3.15
CA GLY A 142 -8.23 -18.60 -2.46
C GLY A 142 -9.68 -18.12 -2.30
N GLY A 143 -10.50 -18.97 -1.69
CA GLY A 143 -11.91 -18.69 -1.39
C GLY A 143 -12.85 -18.80 -2.60
N ASP A 144 -14.00 -18.16 -2.47
CA ASP A 144 -15.03 -18.10 -3.50
C ASP A 144 -14.69 -17.11 -4.62
N VAL A 145 -15.11 -17.46 -5.83
CA VAL A 145 -15.08 -16.59 -7.02
C VAL A 145 -16.29 -15.66 -7.00
N HIS A 146 -16.05 -14.37 -7.17
CA HIS A 146 -17.12 -13.39 -7.38
C HIS A 146 -16.94 -12.67 -8.71
N SER A 147 -17.96 -12.74 -9.57
CA SER A 147 -18.01 -11.93 -10.79
C SER A 147 -18.20 -10.46 -10.43
N VAL A 148 -17.40 -9.59 -11.03
CA VAL A 148 -17.47 -8.14 -10.88
C VAL A 148 -17.38 -7.48 -12.26
N GLY A 149 -17.80 -6.22 -12.39
CA GLY A 149 -17.57 -5.46 -13.63
C GLY A 149 -18.31 -6.00 -14.86
N LEU A 150 -17.62 -6.01 -16.00
CA LEU A 150 -18.14 -6.50 -17.29
C LEU A 150 -17.99 -8.03 -17.41
N THR A 151 -18.62 -8.62 -18.43
CA THR A 151 -18.62 -10.09 -18.67
C THR A 151 -17.22 -10.64 -18.87
N ASP A 152 -16.53 -11.02 -17.79
CA ASP A 152 -15.32 -11.86 -17.67
C ASP A 152 -14.43 -11.52 -16.47
N GLU A 153 -14.72 -10.43 -15.78
CA GLU A 153 -13.97 -9.98 -14.60
C GLU A 153 -14.45 -10.68 -13.33
N TYR A 154 -13.49 -11.05 -12.49
CA TYR A 154 -13.78 -11.67 -11.20
C TYR A 154 -12.72 -11.34 -10.16
N VAL A 155 -13.08 -11.56 -8.90
CA VAL A 155 -12.22 -11.42 -7.73
C VAL A 155 -12.33 -12.66 -6.85
N CYS A 156 -11.29 -12.89 -6.06
CA CYS A 156 -11.24 -13.94 -5.05
C CYS A 156 -11.53 -13.38 -3.68
N SER A 157 -12.36 -14.06 -2.89
CA SER A 157 -12.73 -13.60 -1.54
C SER A 157 -11.64 -13.80 -0.49
N ASP A 158 -10.67 -14.68 -0.75
CA ASP A 158 -9.59 -14.97 0.19
C ASP A 158 -8.22 -14.93 -0.49
N VAL A 159 -7.65 -13.73 -0.61
CA VAL A 159 -6.27 -13.57 -1.06
C VAL A 159 -5.36 -13.31 0.12
N SER A 160 -4.34 -14.15 0.29
CA SER A 160 -3.24 -13.91 1.23
C SER A 160 -2.01 -13.45 0.50
N THR A 161 -1.16 -12.69 1.18
CA THR A 161 0.01 -12.03 0.62
C THR A 161 1.19 -12.27 1.54
N GLN A 162 2.35 -12.49 0.96
CA GLN A 162 3.61 -12.62 1.70
C GLN A 162 4.73 -11.93 0.92
N PRO A 163 5.75 -11.39 1.61
CA PRO A 163 6.96 -10.94 0.94
C PRO A 163 7.54 -12.08 0.09
N ALA A 164 7.76 -11.81 -1.19
CA ALA A 164 8.45 -12.75 -2.04
C ALA A 164 9.91 -12.85 -1.57
N LYS A 165 10.47 -14.07 -1.55
CA LYS A 165 11.86 -14.26 -1.15
C LYS A 165 12.75 -13.53 -2.16
N SER A 166 13.56 -12.58 -1.69
CA SER A 166 14.66 -12.07 -2.48
C SER A 166 15.56 -13.25 -2.83
N SER A 167 15.75 -13.48 -4.13
CA SER A 167 16.79 -14.39 -4.61
C SER A 167 18.12 -13.70 -4.39
N ASP A 168 18.61 -13.73 -3.16
CA ASP A 168 19.97 -13.31 -2.83
C ASP A 168 20.91 -14.36 -3.45
N SER A 169 21.29 -14.11 -4.70
CA SER A 169 22.35 -14.85 -5.37
C SER A 169 23.67 -14.21 -4.96
N ASP A 170 24.21 -14.67 -3.83
CA ASP A 170 25.64 -14.65 -3.56
C ASP A 170 26.37 -15.34 -4.74
N VAL A 171 27.04 -14.56 -5.59
CA VAL A 171 28.30 -14.95 -6.29
C VAL A 171 29.18 -13.73 -6.50
#